data_AF-A0A9E5FZB8-F1
#
_entry.id   AF-A0A9E5FZB8-F1
#
_cell.length_a   1.000
_cell.length_b   1.000
_cell.length_c   1.000
_cell.angle_alpha   90.00
_cell.angle_beta   90.00
_cell.angle_gamma   90.00
#
_symmetry.space_group_name_H-M   'P 1'
#
loop_
_entity.id
_entity.type
_entity.pdbx_description
1 polymer ?
#
loop_
_entity_poly.entity_id
_entity_poly.type
_entity_poly.pdbx_seq_one_letter_code
_entity_poly.pdbx_strand_id
1 'polypeptide(L)'
;MAIFVKQRPVSVAPEKVSVFEDLVSADATGPGVQIIRREDLVNAVNRIAPAGPNAGTDLLGSEAVDRILSNQTSAVQLAAQMKADVILTASITALQRFKRRLDDPSTGTHTDVDQWTLVTTYGLIDGVTGASLAAGTVQSDYAKRDTPELKVEVDAIDVLLRDAANRIGAAVRATVADTRTRLAATPAADVMVKFTAVLADLSIPDVRTNEAGEYVVGANNYNLQPMNVLVKVDGVVMGAAPGAFPLRPGLHRARFERPGLEPMEMMVNAREGLEISVPLQFTPEGRANWQRDAVFFNDLKNGAVMRDAELIKVRAVADFLRQSNIRLDTTNVQNLNLGGQSIWWQLLQ
;
A
#
# COMPACT_ATOMS: atom_id res chain seq x y z
N MET A 1 -11.65 -4.30 17.44
CA MET A 1 -10.52 -3.86 18.28
C MET A 1 -9.77 -5.08 18.77
N ALA A 2 -8.46 -5.11 18.58
CA ALA A 2 -7.58 -6.15 19.13
C ALA A 2 -7.01 -5.68 20.47
N ILE A 3 -6.88 -6.55 21.48
CA ILE A 3 -6.31 -6.20 22.79
C ILE A 3 -5.09 -7.07 23.08
N PHE A 4 -4.02 -6.43 23.53
CA PHE A 4 -2.78 -7.09 23.92
C PHE A 4 -2.39 -6.65 25.33
N VAL A 5 -2.42 -7.57 26.28
CA VAL A 5 -1.93 -7.33 27.63
C VAL A 5 -0.57 -7.97 27.81
N LYS A 6 0.38 -7.22 28.36
CA LYS A 6 1.70 -7.70 28.71
C LYS A 6 2.09 -7.31 30.12
N GLN A 7 3.19 -7.89 30.57
CA GLN A 7 3.79 -7.56 31.83
C GLN A 7 5.29 -7.32 31.63
N ARG A 8 5.80 -6.31 32.31
CA ARG A 8 7.21 -5.94 32.38
C ARG A 8 7.58 -5.75 33.86
N PRO A 9 8.82 -6.06 34.24
CA PRO A 9 9.29 -7.41 34.64
C PRO A 9 8.24 -8.29 35.37
N VAL A 10 8.53 -9.58 35.59
CA VAL A 10 7.63 -10.52 36.30
C VAL A 10 7.41 -10.05 37.75
N SER A 11 6.31 -9.34 37.95
CA SER A 11 5.90 -8.60 39.15
C SER A 11 4.60 -9.12 39.77
N VAL A 12 3.88 -9.98 39.04
CA VAL A 12 2.58 -10.60 39.34
C VAL A 12 2.55 -11.99 38.69
N ALA A 13 1.74 -12.90 39.24
CA ALA A 13 1.61 -14.26 38.72
C ALA A 13 1.01 -14.27 37.29
N PRO A 14 1.39 -15.23 36.41
CA PRO A 14 0.89 -15.30 35.04
C PRO A 14 -0.64 -15.37 34.93
N GLU A 15 -1.30 -16.06 35.85
CA GLU A 15 -2.77 -16.18 35.91
C GLU A 15 -3.44 -14.81 36.05
N LYS A 16 -2.82 -13.90 36.82
CA LYS A 16 -3.32 -12.54 37.03
C LYS A 16 -3.19 -11.66 35.77
N VAL A 17 -2.27 -11.99 34.87
CA VAL A 17 -2.15 -11.30 33.57
C VAL A 17 -3.34 -11.65 32.68
N SER A 18 -3.75 -12.92 32.63
CA SER A 18 -4.95 -13.34 31.90
C SER A 18 -6.21 -12.70 32.48
N VAL A 19 -6.34 -12.65 33.81
CA VAL A 19 -7.46 -11.96 34.47
C VAL A 19 -7.48 -10.47 34.12
N PHE A 20 -6.31 -9.82 34.06
CA PHE A 20 -6.23 -8.42 33.65
C PHE A 20 -6.63 -8.21 32.19
N GLU A 21 -6.29 -9.12 31.29
CA GLU A 21 -6.76 -9.11 29.90
C GLU A 21 -8.29 -9.22 29.80
N ASP A 22 -8.90 -10.12 30.56
CA ASP A 22 -10.36 -10.25 30.61
C ASP A 22 -11.03 -9.00 31.18
N LEU A 23 -10.47 -8.41 32.25
CA LEU A 23 -10.99 -7.18 32.86
C LEU A 23 -10.89 -5.99 31.91
N VAL A 24 -9.73 -5.77 31.29
CA VAL A 24 -9.53 -4.70 30.29
C VAL A 24 -10.45 -4.91 29.10
N SER A 25 -10.65 -6.15 28.65
CA SER A 25 -11.59 -6.46 27.56
C SER A 25 -13.03 -6.15 27.95
N ALA A 26 -13.46 -6.57 29.13
CA ALA A 26 -14.81 -6.30 29.63
C ALA A 26 -15.06 -4.78 29.74
N ASP A 27 -14.10 -4.04 30.30
CA ASP A 27 -14.24 -2.60 30.48
C ASP A 27 -14.05 -1.82 29.18
N ALA A 28 -13.22 -2.27 28.24
CA ALA A 28 -13.08 -1.62 26.93
C ALA A 28 -14.29 -1.89 26.02
N THR A 29 -15.12 -2.89 26.32
CA THR A 29 -16.35 -3.18 25.57
C THR A 29 -17.36 -2.05 25.77
N GLY A 30 -17.95 -1.61 24.66
CA GLY A 30 -19.02 -0.62 24.66
C GLY A 30 -19.84 -0.70 23.38
N PRO A 31 -20.90 0.11 23.25
CA PRO A 31 -21.74 0.13 22.06
C PRO A 31 -20.90 0.34 20.79
N GLY A 32 -20.96 -0.64 19.88
CA GLY A 32 -20.24 -0.58 18.60
C GLY A 32 -18.74 -0.87 18.68
N VAL A 33 -18.25 -1.52 19.76
CA VAL A 33 -16.90 -2.06 19.88
C VAL A 33 -16.98 -3.58 19.88
N GLN A 34 -16.43 -4.23 18.84
CA GLN A 34 -16.21 -5.68 18.83
C GLN A 34 -14.75 -5.96 19.21
N ILE A 35 -14.54 -6.90 20.13
CA ILE A 35 -13.20 -7.26 20.62
C ILE A 35 -12.77 -8.58 19.98
N ILE A 36 -11.54 -8.60 19.48
CA ILE A 36 -10.85 -9.79 19.00
C ILE A 36 -9.75 -10.10 20.02
N ARG A 37 -9.79 -11.32 20.60
CA ARG A 37 -8.92 -11.71 21.72
C ARG A 37 -7.60 -12.32 21.25
N ARG A 38 -6.63 -12.41 22.15
CA ARG A 38 -5.30 -12.99 21.89
C ARG A 38 -5.35 -14.49 21.53
N GLU A 39 -6.32 -15.23 22.04
CA GLU A 39 -6.51 -16.66 21.75
C GLU A 39 -6.92 -16.93 20.29
N ASP A 40 -7.72 -16.03 19.69
CA ASP A 40 -8.05 -16.06 18.26
C ASP A 40 -6.82 -15.73 17.39
N LEU A 41 -5.89 -14.95 17.94
CA LEU A 41 -4.66 -14.49 17.33
C LEU A 41 -3.56 -15.54 17.28
N VAL A 42 -3.34 -16.32 18.36
CA VAL A 42 -2.35 -17.42 18.36
C VAL A 42 -2.70 -18.43 17.27
N ASN A 43 -3.98 -18.68 17.05
CA ASN A 43 -4.47 -19.53 15.97
C ASN A 43 -4.30 -18.92 14.56
N ALA A 44 -4.35 -17.58 14.43
CA ALA A 44 -4.14 -16.86 13.17
C ALA A 44 -2.65 -16.68 12.82
N VAL A 45 -1.81 -16.36 13.80
CA VAL A 45 -0.34 -16.18 13.67
C VAL A 45 0.34 -17.52 13.37
N ASN A 46 -0.10 -18.62 13.99
CA ASN A 46 0.39 -19.97 13.66
C ASN A 46 0.12 -20.38 12.19
N ARG A 47 -0.85 -19.75 11.50
CA ARG A 47 -1.08 -19.97 10.06
C ARG A 47 -0.15 -19.16 9.17
N ILE A 48 0.52 -18.14 9.69
CA ILE A 48 1.27 -17.15 8.89
C ILE A 48 2.77 -17.47 8.84
N ALA A 49 3.33 -18.24 9.78
CA ALA A 49 4.78 -18.42 9.85
C ALA A 49 5.26 -19.86 10.13
N PRO A 50 5.16 -20.79 9.16
CA PRO A 50 5.85 -22.07 9.24
C PRO A 50 7.38 -21.98 8.98
N ALA A 51 7.90 -20.94 8.27
CA ALA A 51 9.34 -20.70 8.08
C ALA A 51 9.68 -19.27 7.56
N GLY A 52 10.90 -18.75 7.84
CA GLY A 52 11.42 -17.44 7.41
C GLY A 52 12.11 -16.62 8.53
N PRO A 53 12.58 -15.38 8.28
CA PRO A 53 13.11 -14.47 9.33
C PRO A 53 12.08 -14.12 10.42
N ASN A 54 10.81 -14.40 10.12
CA ASN A 54 9.64 -14.30 10.99
C ASN A 54 9.07 -15.67 11.39
N ALA A 55 9.80 -16.78 11.15
CA ALA A 55 9.48 -18.07 11.75
C ALA A 55 9.50 -17.89 13.26
N GLY A 56 8.44 -18.35 13.94
CA GLY A 56 8.36 -18.30 15.39
C GLY A 56 9.62 -18.90 15.99
N THR A 57 10.49 -18.05 16.51
CA THR A 57 11.48 -18.47 17.51
C THR A 57 10.69 -19.03 18.68
N ASP A 58 11.17 -20.10 19.33
CA ASP A 58 10.65 -20.73 20.57
C ASP A 58 10.66 -19.77 21.79
N LEU A 59 10.26 -18.52 21.58
CA LEU A 59 10.17 -17.45 22.54
C LEU A 59 8.70 -17.32 22.92
N LEU A 60 8.46 -17.23 24.22
CA LEU A 60 7.15 -17.00 24.83
C LEU A 60 6.39 -15.95 24.02
N GLY A 61 5.17 -16.25 23.60
CA GLY A 61 4.41 -15.48 22.59
C GLY A 61 4.24 -13.97 22.84
N SER A 62 4.65 -13.46 24.01
CA SER A 62 4.80 -12.02 24.28
C SER A 62 5.91 -11.35 23.46
N GLU A 63 7.04 -12.02 23.20
CA GLU A 63 8.20 -11.43 22.52
C GLU A 63 8.02 -11.36 20.99
N ALA A 64 7.34 -12.36 20.41
CA ALA A 64 6.99 -12.38 18.98
C ALA A 64 6.02 -11.25 18.62
N VAL A 65 5.03 -11.01 19.49
CA VAL A 65 4.08 -9.88 19.35
C VAL A 65 4.80 -8.54 19.54
N ASP A 66 5.76 -8.42 20.46
CA ASP A 66 6.53 -7.18 20.65
C ASP A 66 7.40 -6.84 19.42
N ARG A 67 8.00 -7.83 18.73
CA ARG A 67 8.74 -7.58 17.47
C ARG A 67 7.82 -7.11 16.34
N ILE A 68 6.60 -7.64 16.29
CA ILE A 68 5.57 -7.29 15.31
C ILE A 68 4.92 -5.93 15.67
N LEU A 69 4.81 -5.55 16.94
CA LEU A 69 4.24 -4.26 17.36
C LEU A 69 5.27 -3.12 17.43
N SER A 70 6.58 -3.42 17.46
CA SER A 70 7.65 -2.42 17.48
C SER A 70 7.80 -1.67 16.14
N ASN A 71 7.29 -2.23 15.04
CA ASN A 71 7.30 -1.59 13.73
C ASN A 71 5.89 -1.13 13.37
N GLN A 72 5.71 0.16 13.08
CA GLN A 72 4.42 0.73 12.65
C GLN A 72 3.82 -0.04 11.45
N THR A 73 4.66 -0.44 10.50
CA THR A 73 4.27 -1.27 9.34
C THR A 73 3.69 -2.62 9.75
N SER A 74 4.21 -3.22 10.82
CA SER A 74 3.80 -4.54 11.30
C SER A 74 2.54 -4.47 12.18
N ALA A 75 2.31 -3.36 12.91
CA ALA A 75 1.04 -3.08 13.59
C ALA A 75 -0.13 -2.87 12.60
N VAL A 76 0.10 -2.14 11.50
CA VAL A 76 -0.90 -1.94 10.43
C VAL A 76 -1.20 -3.26 9.70
N GLN A 77 -0.17 -4.06 9.39
CA GLN A 77 -0.37 -5.38 8.78
C GLN A 77 -1.15 -6.33 9.69
N LEU A 78 -0.88 -6.32 10.99
CA LEU A 78 -1.59 -7.12 11.99
C LEU A 78 -3.07 -6.70 12.08
N ALA A 79 -3.33 -5.40 12.18
CA ALA A 79 -4.69 -4.85 12.18
C ALA A 79 -5.47 -5.27 10.92
N ALA A 80 -4.84 -5.15 9.74
CA ALA A 80 -5.44 -5.53 8.46
C ALA A 80 -5.79 -7.03 8.39
N GLN A 81 -4.90 -7.90 8.87
CA GLN A 81 -5.17 -9.36 8.92
C GLN A 81 -6.30 -9.70 9.90
N MET A 82 -6.35 -9.01 11.03
CA MET A 82 -7.40 -9.19 12.03
C MET A 82 -8.72 -8.54 11.64
N LYS A 83 -8.76 -7.74 10.57
CA LYS A 83 -9.86 -6.83 10.27
C LYS A 83 -10.24 -5.97 11.48
N ALA A 84 -9.24 -5.55 12.24
CA ALA A 84 -9.40 -4.71 13.42
C ALA A 84 -9.13 -3.25 13.05
N ASP A 85 -10.08 -2.37 13.35
CA ASP A 85 -9.91 -0.93 13.10
C ASP A 85 -8.92 -0.27 14.08
N VAL A 86 -8.75 -0.87 15.26
CA VAL A 86 -7.95 -0.31 16.36
C VAL A 86 -7.25 -1.44 17.12
N ILE A 87 -6.02 -1.21 17.53
CA ILE A 87 -5.22 -2.07 18.40
C ILE A 87 -5.02 -1.39 19.75
N LEU A 88 -5.40 -2.05 20.84
CA LEU A 88 -5.10 -1.67 22.22
C LEU A 88 -3.96 -2.53 22.75
N THR A 89 -2.95 -1.87 23.32
CA THR A 89 -1.86 -2.50 24.07
C THR A 89 -1.93 -2.01 25.52
N ALA A 90 -1.83 -2.91 26.49
CA ALA A 90 -1.74 -2.58 27.91
C ALA A 90 -0.59 -3.36 28.54
N SER A 91 0.13 -2.74 29.48
CA SER A 91 1.31 -3.32 30.11
C SER A 91 1.29 -3.09 31.61
N ILE A 92 1.39 -4.17 32.39
CA ILE A 92 1.74 -4.08 33.81
C ILE A 92 3.23 -3.72 33.88
N THR A 93 3.56 -2.58 34.49
CA THR A 93 4.92 -2.00 34.44
C THR A 93 5.66 -2.17 35.77
N ALA A 94 4.97 -2.01 36.90
CA ALA A 94 5.55 -2.21 38.22
C ALA A 94 4.47 -2.54 39.25
N LEU A 95 4.84 -3.33 40.25
CA LEU A 95 4.09 -3.52 41.50
C LEU A 95 5.03 -3.21 42.67
N GLN A 96 4.64 -2.25 43.50
CA GLN A 96 5.37 -1.86 44.70
C GLN A 96 4.55 -2.23 45.93
N ARG A 97 5.22 -2.67 47.00
CA ARG A 97 4.62 -2.91 48.31
C ARG A 97 5.41 -2.17 49.37
N PHE A 98 4.73 -1.32 50.12
CA PHE A 98 5.27 -0.60 51.26
C PHE A 98 4.62 -1.10 52.54
N LYS A 99 5.42 -1.39 53.57
CA LYS A 99 4.93 -1.80 54.89
C LYS A 99 5.30 -0.75 55.91
N ARG A 100 4.34 -0.31 56.72
CA ARG A 100 4.56 0.61 57.83
C ARG A 100 3.93 0.05 59.09
N ARG A 101 4.74 -0.06 60.14
CA ARG A 101 4.29 -0.44 61.48
C ARG A 101 4.29 0.78 62.39
N LEU A 102 3.19 0.99 63.09
CA LEU A 102 3.05 2.01 64.12
C LEU A 102 2.83 1.31 65.46
N ASP A 103 3.79 1.48 66.35
CA ASP A 103 3.67 1.10 67.76
C ASP A 103 3.78 2.39 68.59
N ASP A 104 2.66 2.85 69.15
CA ASP A 104 2.63 3.99 70.05
C ASP A 104 2.28 3.54 71.48
N PRO A 105 3.28 3.46 72.38
CA PRO A 105 3.08 3.05 73.77
C PRO A 105 2.22 4.02 74.58
N SER A 106 2.15 5.29 74.18
CA SER A 106 1.43 6.33 74.92
C SER A 106 -0.09 6.26 74.71
N THR A 107 -0.51 5.80 73.53
CA THR A 107 -1.93 5.62 73.18
C THR A 107 -2.37 4.15 73.17
N GLY A 108 -1.44 3.21 73.38
CA GLY A 108 -1.70 1.77 73.30
C GLY A 108 -2.02 1.29 71.89
N THR A 109 -1.71 2.08 70.86
CA THR A 109 -2.07 1.79 69.48
C THR A 109 -1.01 0.95 68.81
N HIS A 110 -1.41 -0.25 68.36
CA HIS A 110 -0.62 -1.11 67.49
C HIS A 110 -1.32 -1.20 66.14
N THR A 111 -0.64 -0.81 65.07
CA THR A 111 -1.23 -0.84 63.73
C THR A 111 -0.19 -1.17 62.68
N ASP A 112 -0.50 -2.17 61.85
CA ASP A 112 0.28 -2.53 60.68
C ASP A 112 -0.46 -2.06 59.42
N VAL A 113 0.23 -1.28 58.59
CA VAL A 113 -0.30 -0.79 57.31
C VAL A 113 0.54 -1.37 56.19
N ASP A 114 -0.10 -2.16 55.33
CA ASP A 114 0.49 -2.60 54.07
C ASP A 114 -0.16 -1.79 52.94
N GLN A 115 0.65 -1.12 52.13
CA GLN A 115 0.24 -0.38 50.95
C GLN A 115 0.84 -1.02 49.70
N TRP A 116 0.04 -1.12 48.64
CA TRP A 116 0.45 -1.60 47.33
C TRP A 116 0.13 -0.55 46.27
N THR A 117 1.05 -0.39 45.34
CA THR A 117 0.93 0.51 44.19
C THR A 117 1.21 -0.27 42.92
N LEU A 118 0.24 -0.33 42.02
CA LEU A 118 0.35 -0.93 40.70
C LEU A 118 0.45 0.17 39.66
N VAL A 119 1.47 0.09 38.80
CA VAL A 119 1.63 0.98 37.65
C VAL A 119 1.38 0.18 36.38
N THR A 120 0.40 0.61 35.60
CA THR A 120 0.09 0.06 34.28
C THR A 120 0.18 1.15 33.22
N THR A 121 0.50 0.77 31.99
CA THR A 121 0.53 1.67 30.84
C THR A 121 -0.36 1.12 29.75
N TYR A 122 -0.93 2.00 28.91
CA TYR A 122 -1.70 1.58 27.75
C TYR A 122 -1.39 2.45 26.53
N GLY A 123 -1.61 1.90 25.34
CA GLY A 123 -1.49 2.57 24.06
C GLY A 123 -2.53 2.06 23.08
N LEU A 124 -3.23 2.97 22.43
CA LEU A 124 -4.26 2.75 21.43
C LEU A 124 -3.73 3.19 20.07
N ILE A 125 -3.76 2.31 19.08
CA ILE A 125 -3.19 2.52 17.75
C ILE A 125 -4.28 2.33 16.70
N ASP A 126 -4.32 3.24 15.73
CA ASP A 126 -5.19 3.13 14.55
C ASP A 126 -4.69 2.00 13.63
N GLY A 127 -5.56 1.05 13.33
CA GLY A 127 -5.27 -0.11 12.48
C GLY A 127 -5.09 0.22 11.00
N VAL A 128 -5.54 1.40 10.55
CA VAL A 128 -5.41 1.85 9.16
C VAL A 128 -4.10 2.62 8.95
N THR A 129 -3.83 3.58 9.83
CA THR A 129 -2.70 4.52 9.67
C THR A 129 -1.47 4.13 10.48
N GLY A 130 -1.63 3.30 11.52
CA GLY A 130 -0.58 3.02 12.51
C GLY A 130 -0.32 4.18 13.48
N ALA A 131 -1.13 5.23 13.44
CA ALA A 131 -1.00 6.38 14.33
C ALA A 131 -1.42 6.03 15.76
N SER A 132 -0.73 6.61 16.75
CA SER A 132 -1.15 6.52 18.15
C SER A 132 -2.35 7.42 18.39
N LEU A 133 -3.48 6.84 18.76
CA LEU A 133 -4.73 7.54 19.08
C LEU A 133 -4.72 8.07 20.52
N ALA A 134 -4.23 7.27 21.46
CA ALA A 134 -4.08 7.64 22.86
C ALA A 134 -3.05 6.74 23.53
N ALA A 135 -2.34 7.27 24.52
CA ALA A 135 -1.51 6.48 25.41
C ALA A 135 -1.53 7.10 26.81
N GLY A 136 -1.31 6.30 27.83
CA GLY A 136 -1.32 6.79 29.19
C GLY A 136 -0.75 5.82 30.20
N THR A 137 -0.53 6.35 31.40
CA THR A 137 -0.10 5.59 32.57
C THR A 137 -1.20 5.67 33.62
N VAL A 138 -1.54 4.52 34.20
CA VAL A 138 -2.50 4.40 35.28
C VAL A 138 -1.78 3.88 36.51
N GLN A 139 -1.89 4.64 37.60
CA GLN A 139 -1.45 4.23 38.92
C GLN A 139 -2.68 3.89 39.77
N SER A 140 -2.65 2.70 40.35
CA SER A 140 -3.67 2.17 41.25
C SER A 140 -3.02 1.92 42.61
N ASP A 141 -3.71 2.33 43.67
CA ASP A 141 -3.21 2.24 45.04
C ASP A 141 -4.22 1.52 45.94
N TYR A 142 -3.74 0.61 46.77
CA TYR A 142 -4.54 -0.10 47.77
C TYR A 142 -3.77 -0.14 49.08
N ALA A 143 -4.43 0.20 50.19
CA ALA A 143 -3.84 0.09 51.52
C ALA A 143 -4.77 -0.72 52.41
N LYS A 144 -4.20 -1.70 53.11
CA LYS A 144 -4.90 -2.39 54.21
C LYS A 144 -4.27 -1.97 55.53
N ARG A 145 -5.12 -1.94 56.55
CA ARG A 145 -4.74 -1.64 57.92
C ARG A 145 -5.19 -2.79 58.80
N ASP A 146 -4.24 -3.45 59.44
CA ASP A 146 -4.49 -4.50 60.43
C ASP A 146 -4.26 -3.91 61.84
N THR A 147 -5.12 -4.30 62.78
CA THR A 147 -4.97 -4.05 64.22
C THR A 147 -5.01 -5.39 64.95
N PRO A 148 -4.64 -5.46 66.24
CA PRO A 148 -4.70 -6.72 67.00
C PRO A 148 -6.07 -7.41 66.95
N GLU A 149 -7.16 -6.63 66.90
CA GLU A 149 -8.54 -7.11 66.91
C GLU A 149 -9.14 -7.27 65.50
N LEU A 150 -8.49 -6.77 64.46
CA LEU A 150 -9.02 -6.78 63.09
C LEU A 150 -7.95 -7.15 62.07
N LYS A 151 -8.18 -8.25 61.38
CA LYS A 151 -7.38 -8.69 60.23
C LYS A 151 -8.21 -8.64 58.97
N VAL A 152 -7.70 -7.97 57.93
CA VAL A 152 -8.34 -7.91 56.62
C VAL A 152 -7.59 -8.82 55.65
N GLU A 153 -8.29 -9.86 55.18
CA GLU A 153 -7.80 -10.77 54.14
C GLU A 153 -8.43 -10.41 52.79
N VAL A 154 -7.67 -9.66 51.99
CA VAL A 154 -8.04 -9.28 50.62
C VAL A 154 -6.81 -9.47 49.73
N ASP A 155 -7.01 -10.03 48.54
CA ASP A 155 -5.97 -10.03 47.50
C ASP A 155 -5.83 -8.61 46.92
N ALA A 156 -4.84 -7.87 47.42
CA ALA A 156 -4.54 -6.52 46.98
C ALA A 156 -4.32 -6.42 45.46
N ILE A 157 -3.78 -7.47 44.83
CA ILE A 157 -3.49 -7.45 43.39
C ILE A 157 -4.79 -7.44 42.59
N ASP A 158 -5.81 -8.21 42.99
CA ASP A 158 -7.10 -8.23 42.29
C ASP A 158 -7.81 -6.88 42.34
N VAL A 159 -7.72 -6.19 43.48
CA VAL A 159 -8.27 -4.84 43.64
C VAL A 159 -7.57 -3.86 42.70
N LEU A 160 -6.23 -3.90 42.67
CA LEU A 160 -5.41 -3.02 41.84
C LEU A 160 -5.62 -3.27 40.34
N LEU A 161 -5.69 -4.53 39.91
CA LEU A 161 -5.94 -4.90 38.51
C LEU A 161 -7.32 -4.45 38.06
N ARG A 162 -8.33 -4.58 38.93
CA ARG A 162 -9.69 -4.11 38.64
C ARG A 162 -9.74 -2.58 38.53
N ASP A 163 -9.12 -1.83 39.43
CA ASP A 163 -9.07 -0.36 39.32
C ASP A 163 -8.33 0.09 38.06
N ALA A 164 -7.18 -0.54 37.75
CA ALA A 164 -6.42 -0.25 36.55
C ALA A 164 -7.23 -0.53 35.27
N ALA A 165 -7.90 -1.68 35.20
CA ALA A 165 -8.73 -2.06 34.05
C ALA A 165 -9.89 -1.09 33.84
N ASN A 166 -10.57 -0.68 34.92
CA ASN A 166 -11.68 0.28 34.84
C ASN A 166 -11.22 1.63 34.28
N ARG A 167 -10.07 2.13 34.73
CA ARG A 167 -9.51 3.41 34.26
C ARG A 167 -9.04 3.33 32.81
N ILE A 168 -8.38 2.23 32.42
CA ILE A 168 -7.98 1.99 31.02
C ILE A 168 -9.22 1.89 30.13
N GLY A 169 -10.20 1.07 30.50
CA GLY A 169 -11.44 0.91 29.74
C GLY A 169 -12.20 2.22 29.58
N ALA A 170 -12.28 3.04 30.63
CA ALA A 170 -12.88 4.38 30.55
C ALA A 170 -12.14 5.28 29.55
N ALA A 171 -10.81 5.31 29.59
CA ALA A 171 -10.00 6.11 28.67
C ALA A 171 -10.11 5.62 27.22
N VAL A 172 -10.14 4.30 27.00
CA VAL A 172 -10.32 3.69 25.68
C VAL A 172 -11.69 4.03 25.11
N ARG A 173 -12.78 3.86 25.89
CA ARG A 173 -14.14 4.20 25.43
C ARG A 173 -14.27 5.69 25.08
N ALA A 174 -13.68 6.57 25.89
CA ALA A 174 -13.66 8.01 25.60
C ALA A 174 -12.93 8.31 24.29
N THR A 175 -11.76 7.70 24.08
CA THR A 175 -10.96 7.89 22.85
C THR A 175 -11.68 7.33 21.62
N VAL A 176 -12.31 6.16 21.73
CA VAL A 176 -13.08 5.56 20.63
C VAL A 176 -14.31 6.40 20.30
N ALA A 177 -15.01 6.93 21.30
CA ALA A 177 -16.13 7.84 21.07
C ALA A 177 -15.69 9.16 20.41
N ASP A 178 -14.57 9.74 20.86
CA ASP A 178 -13.97 10.93 20.22
C ASP A 178 -13.53 10.64 18.78
N THR A 179 -12.88 9.51 18.54
CA THR A 179 -12.47 9.10 17.19
C THR A 179 -13.69 8.89 16.29
N ARG A 180 -14.74 8.25 16.81
CA ARG A 180 -15.99 8.03 16.05
C ARG A 180 -16.70 9.34 15.73
N THR A 181 -16.71 10.30 16.66
CA THR A 181 -17.27 11.63 16.42
C THR A 181 -16.42 12.47 15.46
N ARG A 182 -15.09 12.36 15.52
CA ARG A 182 -14.16 12.98 14.56
C ARG A 182 -14.26 12.38 13.15
N LEU A 183 -14.48 11.07 13.03
CA LEU A 183 -14.72 10.39 11.75
C LEU A 183 -16.16 10.63 11.23
N ALA A 184 -17.11 10.89 12.11
CA ALA A 184 -18.47 11.31 11.75
C ALA A 184 -18.56 12.81 11.43
N ALA A 185 -17.59 13.61 11.87
CA ALA A 185 -17.38 14.95 11.34
C ALA A 185 -16.98 14.82 9.86
N THR A 186 -17.58 15.67 9.03
CA THR A 186 -17.61 15.59 7.56
C THR A 186 -16.38 14.91 6.98
N PRO A 187 -16.54 13.80 6.23
CA PRO A 187 -15.41 13.09 5.65
C PRO A 187 -14.55 14.11 4.89
N ALA A 188 -13.23 14.05 5.12
CA ALA A 188 -12.29 14.86 4.37
C ALA A 188 -12.63 14.70 2.88
N ALA A 189 -12.88 15.81 2.20
CA ALA A 189 -13.31 15.80 0.81
C ALA A 189 -12.32 14.97 -0.01
N ASP A 190 -12.85 14.14 -0.92
CA ASP A 190 -12.02 13.34 -1.81
C ASP A 190 -11.07 14.28 -2.58
N VAL A 191 -9.79 13.93 -2.61
CA VAL A 191 -8.77 14.62 -3.39
C VAL A 191 -8.62 13.95 -4.74
N MET A 192 -8.54 14.77 -5.80
CA MET A 192 -8.31 14.26 -7.14
C MET A 192 -6.83 13.94 -7.34
N VAL A 193 -6.50 12.67 -7.52
CA VAL A 193 -5.15 12.19 -7.83
C VAL A 193 -5.10 11.78 -9.30
N LYS A 194 -4.12 12.31 -10.04
CA LYS A 194 -3.95 12.01 -11.46
C LYS A 194 -2.88 10.94 -11.63
N PHE A 195 -3.26 9.83 -12.24
CA PHE A 195 -2.33 8.78 -12.65
C PHE A 195 -2.06 8.88 -14.14
N THR A 196 -0.78 8.85 -14.50
CA THR A 196 -0.29 8.71 -15.87
C THR A 196 0.66 7.53 -15.90
N ALA A 197 0.69 6.77 -16.99
CA ALA A 197 1.62 5.67 -17.16
C ALA A 197 2.68 6.06 -18.20
N VAL A 198 3.91 5.61 -17.98
CA VAL A 198 5.04 5.82 -18.88
C VAL A 198 5.78 4.50 -19.03
N LEU A 199 6.15 4.14 -20.27
CA LEU A 199 7.00 2.99 -20.52
C LEU A 199 8.44 3.35 -20.20
N ALA A 200 9.00 2.72 -19.17
CA ALA A 200 10.37 3.00 -18.71
C ALA A 200 11.43 2.37 -19.61
N ASP A 201 11.07 1.34 -20.37
CA ASP A 201 11.95 0.50 -21.17
C ASP A 201 11.98 0.89 -22.65
N LEU A 202 11.17 1.85 -23.08
CA LEU A 202 11.03 2.21 -24.48
C LEU A 202 10.98 3.73 -24.67
N SER A 203 11.98 4.25 -25.37
CA SER A 203 12.01 5.63 -25.83
C SER A 203 12.26 5.67 -27.34
N ILE A 204 11.51 6.51 -28.05
CA ILE A 204 11.65 6.69 -29.50
C ILE A 204 12.51 7.93 -29.72
N PRO A 205 13.68 7.82 -30.37
CA PRO A 205 14.47 8.99 -30.71
C PRO A 205 13.81 9.77 -31.84
N ASP A 206 13.88 11.09 -31.79
CA ASP A 206 13.44 11.98 -32.86
C ASP A 206 14.33 11.78 -34.11
N VAL A 207 13.76 11.62 -35.30
CA VAL A 207 14.54 11.49 -36.56
C VAL A 207 14.11 12.61 -37.49
N ARG A 208 15.05 13.48 -37.84
CA ARG A 208 14.80 14.68 -38.64
C ARG A 208 15.66 14.67 -39.90
N THR A 209 15.14 15.26 -40.97
CA THR A 209 15.92 15.46 -42.21
C THR A 209 16.66 16.80 -42.11
N ASN A 210 17.97 16.80 -42.33
CA ASN A 210 18.77 18.02 -42.37
C ASN A 210 18.58 18.76 -43.72
N GLU A 211 19.14 19.96 -43.86
CA GLU A 211 19.06 20.77 -45.11
C GLU A 211 19.74 20.08 -46.32
N ALA A 212 20.59 19.08 -46.08
CA ALA A 212 21.24 18.25 -47.11
C ALA A 212 20.43 17.00 -47.50
N GLY A 213 19.25 16.78 -46.91
CA GLY A 213 18.40 15.62 -47.21
C GLY A 213 18.78 14.33 -46.46
N GLU A 214 19.72 14.37 -45.52
CA GLU A 214 20.15 13.21 -44.72
C GLU A 214 19.33 13.08 -43.44
N TYR A 215 19.03 11.83 -43.05
CA TYR A 215 18.33 11.53 -41.81
C TYR A 215 19.30 11.61 -40.62
N VAL A 216 19.06 12.56 -39.71
CA VAL A 216 19.83 12.74 -38.49
C VAL A 216 18.96 12.39 -37.29
N VAL A 217 19.49 11.57 -36.38
CA VAL A 217 18.85 11.27 -35.10
C VAL A 217 19.00 12.48 -34.18
N GLY A 218 17.89 13.14 -33.87
CA GLY A 218 17.81 14.26 -32.96
C GLY A 218 18.01 13.82 -31.50
N ALA A 219 18.40 14.78 -30.65
CA ALA A 219 18.72 14.54 -29.23
C ALA A 219 17.48 14.31 -28.34
N ASN A 220 16.26 14.48 -28.87
CA ASN A 220 15.02 14.33 -28.11
C ASN A 220 14.54 12.88 -28.14
N ASN A 221 14.27 12.32 -26.97
CA ASN A 221 13.64 11.00 -26.80
C ASN A 221 12.18 11.18 -26.37
N TYR A 222 11.26 10.59 -27.14
CA TYR A 222 9.84 10.55 -26.80
C TYR A 222 9.54 9.34 -25.91
N ASN A 223 9.05 9.61 -24.70
CA ASN A 223 8.57 8.58 -23.79
C ASN A 223 7.16 8.15 -24.18
N LEU A 224 6.95 6.85 -24.35
CA LEU A 224 5.65 6.32 -24.72
C LEU A 224 4.75 6.20 -23.50
N GLN A 225 3.53 6.69 -23.63
CA GLN A 225 2.51 6.61 -22.58
C GLN A 225 1.48 5.56 -22.98
N PRO A 226 1.42 4.41 -22.29
CA PRO A 226 0.41 3.40 -22.57
C PRO A 226 -0.95 3.92 -22.09
N MET A 227 -1.94 3.83 -22.97
CA MET A 227 -3.33 4.15 -22.65
C MET A 227 -4.07 2.91 -22.14
N ASN A 228 -5.18 3.15 -21.43
CA ASN A 228 -6.07 2.12 -20.89
C ASN A 228 -5.40 1.17 -19.88
N VAL A 229 -4.53 1.71 -19.02
CA VAL A 229 -3.97 0.95 -17.91
C VAL A 229 -5.00 0.90 -16.78
N LEU A 230 -5.45 -0.30 -16.41
CA LEU A 230 -6.41 -0.48 -15.33
C LEU A 230 -5.79 -0.06 -13.99
N VAL A 231 -6.44 0.85 -13.29
CA VAL A 231 -6.04 1.35 -11.98
C VAL A 231 -6.95 0.73 -10.93
N LYS A 232 -6.33 0.01 -9.99
CA LYS A 232 -6.97 -0.51 -8.78
C LYS A 232 -6.38 0.18 -7.57
N VAL A 233 -7.21 0.74 -6.69
CA VAL A 233 -6.78 1.33 -5.42
C VAL A 233 -7.45 0.59 -4.28
N ASP A 234 -6.66 0.09 -3.33
CA ASP A 234 -7.11 -0.72 -2.19
C ASP A 234 -7.97 -1.93 -2.57
N GLY A 235 -7.73 -2.48 -3.77
CA GLY A 235 -8.47 -3.62 -4.31
C GLY A 235 -9.74 -3.25 -5.08
N VAL A 236 -10.14 -1.98 -5.12
CA VAL A 236 -11.29 -1.47 -5.89
C VAL A 236 -10.81 -0.95 -7.25
N VAL A 237 -11.53 -1.29 -8.32
CA VAL A 237 -11.24 -0.76 -9.67
C VAL A 237 -11.72 0.69 -9.74
N MET A 238 -10.79 1.61 -10.00
CA MET A 238 -11.08 3.04 -10.13
C MET A 238 -11.37 3.45 -11.58
N GLY A 239 -10.78 2.74 -12.54
CA GLY A 239 -10.93 3.00 -13.97
C GLY A 239 -9.62 2.82 -14.71
N ALA A 240 -9.39 3.60 -15.77
CA ALA A 240 -8.22 3.45 -16.63
C ALA A 240 -7.38 4.74 -16.69
N ALA A 241 -6.05 4.59 -16.61
CA ALA A 241 -5.09 5.67 -16.78
C ALA A 241 -4.72 5.86 -18.26
N PRO A 242 -4.41 7.12 -18.69
CA PRO A 242 -4.34 8.33 -17.89
C PRO A 242 -5.72 8.84 -17.43
N GLY A 243 -5.82 9.24 -16.17
CA GLY A 243 -7.09 9.67 -15.57
C GLY A 243 -6.90 10.28 -14.18
N ALA A 244 -7.87 11.10 -13.76
CA ALA A 244 -7.94 11.65 -12.41
C ALA A 244 -9.01 10.93 -11.62
N PHE A 245 -8.65 10.45 -10.42
CA PHE A 245 -9.52 9.63 -9.59
C PHE A 245 -9.70 10.27 -8.22
N PRO A 246 -10.94 10.30 -7.70
CA PRO A 246 -11.20 10.75 -6.34
C PRO A 246 -10.65 9.70 -5.38
N LEU A 247 -9.72 10.10 -4.51
CA LEU A 247 -9.18 9.29 -3.43
C LEU A 247 -9.34 10.02 -2.11
N ARG A 248 -9.50 9.27 -1.04
CA ARG A 248 -9.43 9.87 0.31
C ARG A 248 -8.01 10.39 0.54
N PRO A 249 -7.83 11.46 1.32
CA PRO A 249 -6.49 11.86 1.73
C PRO A 249 -5.82 10.77 2.57
N GLY A 250 -4.55 10.48 2.30
CA GLY A 250 -3.77 9.50 3.06
C GLY A 250 -3.13 8.39 2.21
N LEU A 251 -2.66 7.34 2.88
CA LEU A 251 -1.88 6.29 2.25
C LEU A 251 -2.77 5.20 1.65
N HIS A 252 -2.61 4.95 0.36
CA HIS A 252 -3.36 3.97 -0.43
C HIS A 252 -2.43 3.00 -1.16
N ARG A 253 -2.90 1.78 -1.42
CA ARG A 253 -2.17 0.82 -2.26
C ARG A 253 -2.75 0.84 -3.68
N ALA A 254 -1.98 1.35 -4.63
CA ALA A 254 -2.36 1.41 -6.04
C ALA A 254 -1.70 0.25 -6.82
N ARG A 255 -2.48 -0.39 -7.68
CA ARG A 255 -2.07 -1.47 -8.59
C ARG A 255 -2.47 -1.13 -10.01
N PHE A 256 -1.53 -1.28 -10.93
CA PHE A 256 -1.66 -0.93 -12.34
C PHE A 256 -1.53 -2.19 -13.19
N GLU A 257 -2.52 -2.45 -14.04
CA GLU A 257 -2.57 -3.66 -14.85
C GLU A 257 -2.99 -3.36 -16.29
N ARG A 258 -2.28 -3.95 -17.25
CA ARG A 258 -2.69 -3.93 -18.65
C ARG A 258 -2.15 -5.17 -19.35
N PRO A 259 -2.92 -5.83 -20.22
CA PRO A 259 -2.39 -6.92 -21.04
C PRO A 259 -1.14 -6.48 -21.82
N GLY A 260 -0.10 -7.31 -21.78
CA GLY A 260 1.20 -7.04 -22.41
C GLY A 260 2.16 -6.17 -21.59
N LEU A 261 1.76 -5.66 -20.41
CA LEU A 261 2.64 -4.95 -19.47
C LEU A 261 2.76 -5.73 -18.17
N GLU A 262 3.89 -5.58 -17.49
CA GLU A 262 4.09 -6.14 -16.15
C GLU A 262 3.21 -5.38 -15.13
N PRO A 263 2.43 -6.09 -14.29
CA PRO A 263 1.67 -5.47 -13.21
C PRO A 263 2.61 -4.74 -12.24
N MET A 264 2.24 -3.51 -11.88
CA MET A 264 3.00 -2.71 -10.92
C MET A 264 2.14 -2.36 -9.71
N GLU A 265 2.70 -2.51 -8.50
CA GLU A 265 2.09 -2.07 -7.25
C GLU A 265 2.95 -0.99 -6.58
N MET A 266 2.31 0.05 -6.06
CA MET A 266 2.98 1.09 -5.27
C MET A 266 2.08 1.70 -4.21
N MET A 267 2.71 2.22 -3.16
CA MET A 267 2.03 2.98 -2.12
C MET A 267 1.94 4.46 -2.54
N VAL A 268 0.75 5.03 -2.45
CA VAL A 268 0.43 6.39 -2.87
C VAL A 268 -0.11 7.17 -1.68
N ASN A 269 0.57 8.24 -1.28
CA ASN A 269 0.05 9.17 -0.29
C ASN A 269 -0.79 10.25 -0.98
N ALA A 270 -2.09 10.01 -1.09
CA ALA A 270 -3.05 10.88 -1.76
C ALA A 270 -3.15 12.24 -1.05
N ARG A 271 -2.88 13.30 -1.82
CA ARG A 271 -3.00 14.71 -1.43
C ARG A 271 -3.52 15.50 -2.61
N GLU A 272 -4.08 16.68 -2.32
CA GLU A 272 -4.61 17.57 -3.34
C GLU A 272 -3.53 17.92 -4.40
N GLY A 273 -3.91 17.84 -5.68
CA GLY A 273 -3.03 18.17 -6.81
C GLY A 273 -1.92 17.16 -7.07
N LEU A 274 -1.96 15.96 -6.48
CA LEU A 274 -0.95 14.93 -6.73
C LEU A 274 -1.07 14.36 -8.15
N GLU A 275 0.01 14.49 -8.91
CA GLU A 275 0.19 13.81 -10.19
C GLU A 275 1.30 12.76 -10.08
N ILE A 276 1.01 11.53 -10.48
CA ILE A 276 1.95 10.41 -10.44
C ILE A 276 2.15 9.88 -11.86
N SER A 277 3.43 9.73 -12.23
CA SER A 277 3.87 9.04 -13.43
C SER A 277 4.35 7.64 -13.05
N VAL A 278 3.61 6.63 -13.46
CA VAL A 278 3.85 5.21 -13.14
C VAL A 278 4.75 4.60 -14.20
N PRO A 279 5.97 4.15 -13.85
CA PRO A 279 6.88 3.51 -14.79
C PRO A 279 6.47 2.04 -15.01
N LEU A 280 5.87 1.74 -16.16
CA LEU A 280 5.52 0.38 -16.57
C LEU A 280 6.57 -0.20 -17.51
N GLN A 281 6.61 -1.52 -17.60
CA GLN A 281 7.50 -2.27 -18.49
C GLN A 281 6.70 -3.28 -19.30
N PHE A 282 7.16 -3.58 -20.52
CA PHE A 282 6.56 -4.65 -21.30
C PHE A 282 6.89 -6.03 -20.72
N THR A 283 5.92 -6.94 -20.79
CA THR A 283 6.23 -8.36 -20.68
C THR A 283 7.05 -8.81 -21.90
N PRO A 284 7.81 -9.92 -21.82
CA PRO A 284 8.55 -10.45 -22.97
C PRO A 284 7.67 -10.67 -24.21
N GLU A 285 6.46 -11.22 -24.01
CA GLU A 285 5.48 -11.42 -25.08
C GLU A 285 4.92 -10.11 -25.62
N GLY A 286 4.61 -9.15 -24.74
CA GLY A 286 4.14 -7.82 -25.12
C GLY A 286 5.17 -7.08 -25.98
N ARG A 287 6.45 -7.17 -25.61
CA ARG A 287 7.56 -6.60 -26.37
C ARG A 287 7.71 -7.23 -27.75
N ALA A 288 7.62 -8.55 -27.84
CA ALA A 288 7.71 -9.27 -29.12
C ALA A 288 6.55 -8.89 -30.07
N ASN A 289 5.33 -8.77 -29.54
CA ASN A 289 4.17 -8.32 -30.31
C ASN A 289 4.36 -6.89 -30.81
N TRP A 290 4.80 -5.98 -29.92
CA TRP A 290 5.06 -4.59 -30.30
C TRP A 290 6.13 -4.47 -31.41
N GLN A 291 7.22 -5.24 -31.32
CA GLN A 291 8.26 -5.26 -32.36
C GLN A 291 7.72 -5.75 -33.70
N ARG A 292 6.88 -6.79 -33.69
CA ARG A 292 6.24 -7.32 -34.91
C ARG A 292 5.33 -6.28 -35.56
N ASP A 293 4.50 -5.63 -34.75
CA ASP A 293 3.58 -4.60 -35.22
C ASP A 293 4.36 -3.39 -35.77
N ALA A 294 5.44 -2.98 -35.10
CA ALA A 294 6.30 -1.88 -35.55
C ALA A 294 6.94 -2.16 -36.93
N VAL A 295 7.43 -3.38 -37.16
CA VAL A 295 7.96 -3.79 -38.47
C VAL A 295 6.86 -3.73 -39.53
N PHE A 296 5.70 -4.31 -39.25
CA PHE A 296 4.56 -4.30 -40.17
C PHE A 296 4.13 -2.88 -40.58
N PHE A 297 4.02 -1.95 -39.63
CA PHE A 297 3.67 -0.56 -39.94
C PHE A 297 4.74 0.17 -40.74
N ASN A 298 6.03 -0.10 -40.47
CA ASN A 298 7.12 0.44 -41.27
C ASN A 298 7.10 -0.10 -42.70
N ASP A 299 6.81 -1.39 -42.88
CA ASP A 299 6.70 -2.00 -44.21
C ASP A 299 5.53 -1.41 -45.00
N LEU A 300 4.37 -1.19 -44.36
CA LEU A 300 3.23 -0.51 -44.99
C LEU A 300 3.59 0.91 -45.42
N LYS A 301 4.31 1.66 -44.58
CA LYS A 301 4.78 3.02 -44.89
C LYS A 301 5.75 3.02 -46.06
N ASN A 302 6.74 2.12 -46.04
CA ASN A 302 7.72 1.98 -47.12
C ASN A 302 7.04 1.61 -48.44
N GLY A 303 6.09 0.68 -48.42
CA GLY A 303 5.32 0.29 -49.61
C GLY A 303 4.38 1.40 -50.12
N ALA A 304 3.91 2.31 -49.27
CA ALA A 304 3.17 3.50 -49.70
C ALA A 304 4.08 4.52 -50.41
N VAL A 305 5.26 4.80 -49.82
CA VAL A 305 6.25 5.71 -50.42
C VAL A 305 6.77 5.19 -51.76
N MET A 306 7.00 3.87 -51.88
CA MET A 306 7.40 3.27 -53.16
C MET A 306 6.32 3.44 -54.23
N ARG A 307 5.05 3.21 -53.88
CA ARG A 307 3.92 3.42 -54.80
C ARG A 307 3.81 4.88 -55.24
N ASP A 308 4.03 5.84 -54.34
CA ASP A 308 4.04 7.26 -54.70
C ASP A 308 5.21 7.60 -55.63
N ALA A 309 6.41 7.05 -55.37
CA ALA A 309 7.57 7.22 -56.24
C ALA A 309 7.34 6.59 -57.63
N GLU A 310 6.72 5.42 -57.70
CA GLU A 310 6.32 4.77 -58.95
C GLU A 310 5.28 5.61 -59.70
N LEU A 311 4.28 6.16 -59.01
CA LEU A 311 3.28 7.04 -59.61
C LEU A 311 3.91 8.32 -60.19
N ILE A 312 4.89 8.90 -59.48
CA ILE A 312 5.65 10.05 -59.96
C ILE A 312 6.46 9.68 -61.21
N LYS A 313 7.14 8.52 -61.22
CA LYS A 313 7.87 8.04 -62.41
C LYS A 313 6.93 7.82 -63.59
N VAL A 314 5.78 7.19 -63.39
CA VAL A 314 4.76 6.97 -64.44
C VAL A 314 4.22 8.29 -64.96
N ARG A 315 3.96 9.28 -64.09
CA ARG A 315 3.53 10.62 -64.51
C ARG A 315 4.63 11.36 -65.27
N ALA A 316 5.87 11.30 -64.80
CA ALA A 316 7.01 11.91 -65.49
C ALA A 316 7.22 11.29 -66.88
N VAL A 317 7.07 9.97 -67.02
CA VAL A 317 7.09 9.28 -68.31
C VAL A 317 5.90 9.68 -69.18
N ALA A 318 4.70 9.78 -68.62
CA ALA A 318 3.51 10.21 -69.37
C ALA A 318 3.63 11.66 -69.86
N ASP A 319 4.19 12.56 -69.04
CA ASP A 319 4.42 13.95 -69.42
C ASP A 319 5.58 14.08 -70.41
N PHE A 320 6.66 13.29 -70.25
CA PHE A 320 7.70 13.16 -71.25
C PHE A 320 7.14 12.69 -72.59
N LEU A 321 6.28 11.66 -72.60
CA LEU A 321 5.64 11.14 -73.82
C LEU A 321 4.71 12.18 -74.46
N ARG A 322 3.97 12.97 -73.67
CA ARG A 322 3.13 14.07 -74.19
C ARG A 322 3.94 15.21 -74.78
N GLN A 323 5.10 15.54 -74.19
CA GLN A 323 5.97 16.62 -74.65
C GLN A 323 6.89 16.16 -75.79
N SER A 324 7.21 14.87 -75.87
CA SER A 324 7.91 14.27 -76.99
C SER A 324 6.93 14.18 -78.17
N ASN A 325 7.07 15.09 -79.12
CA ASN A 325 6.24 15.16 -80.32
C ASN A 325 6.60 14.03 -81.31
N ILE A 326 6.60 12.77 -80.85
CA ILE A 326 6.98 11.59 -81.62
C ILE A 326 5.85 11.27 -82.59
N ARG A 327 6.04 11.64 -83.86
CA ARG A 327 5.21 11.14 -84.98
C ARG A 327 5.73 9.75 -85.37
N LEU A 328 4.96 8.72 -85.03
CA LEU A 328 5.15 7.39 -85.62
C LEU A 328 4.72 7.47 -87.09
N ASP A 329 5.69 7.55 -87.99
CA ASP A 329 5.45 7.52 -89.43
C ASP A 329 5.13 6.07 -89.84
N THR A 330 3.85 5.79 -90.06
CA THR A 330 3.35 4.46 -90.44
C THR A 330 3.36 4.22 -91.95
N THR A 331 3.96 5.11 -92.74
CA THR A 331 3.80 5.10 -94.20
C THR A 331 4.64 4.01 -94.91
N ASN A 332 5.58 3.35 -94.22
CA ASN A 332 6.37 2.24 -94.78
C ASN A 332 6.58 1.06 -93.81
N VAL A 333 5.48 0.54 -93.24
CA VAL A 333 5.55 -0.63 -92.35
C VAL A 333 5.10 -1.89 -93.10
N GLN A 334 6.04 -2.60 -93.72
CA GLN A 334 5.88 -4.01 -94.05
C GLN A 334 6.55 -4.84 -92.94
N ASN A 335 5.73 -5.57 -92.18
CA ASN A 335 6.07 -6.43 -91.03
C ASN A 335 6.51 -5.73 -89.73
N LEU A 336 5.54 -5.32 -88.92
CA LEU A 336 5.70 -5.33 -87.45
C LEU A 336 5.64 -6.79 -86.98
N ASN A 337 6.76 -7.49 -87.04
CA ASN A 337 6.91 -8.75 -86.34
C ASN A 337 6.97 -8.45 -84.84
N LEU A 338 5.85 -8.64 -84.14
CA LEU A 338 5.73 -8.62 -82.68
C LEU A 338 6.49 -9.82 -82.09
N GLY A 339 7.82 -9.75 -82.10
CA GLY A 339 8.68 -10.83 -81.62
C GLY A 339 10.04 -10.40 -81.06
N GLY A 340 10.38 -9.11 -81.11
CA GLY A 340 11.59 -8.57 -80.50
C GLY A 340 11.23 -7.63 -79.37
N GLN A 341 11.76 -7.85 -78.17
CA GLN A 341 11.59 -6.92 -77.05
C GLN A 341 12.02 -5.52 -77.48
N SER A 342 11.11 -4.55 -77.36
CA SER A 342 11.40 -3.15 -77.63
C SER A 342 12.50 -2.66 -76.68
N ILE A 343 13.47 -1.90 -77.18
CA ILE A 343 14.55 -1.23 -76.42
C ILE A 343 14.02 -0.51 -75.17
N TRP A 344 12.78 -0.02 -75.22
CA TRP A 344 12.10 0.64 -74.11
C TRP A 344 11.81 -0.25 -72.89
N TRP A 345 11.69 -1.57 -73.08
CA TRP A 345 11.49 -2.52 -71.97
C TRP A 345 12.79 -2.81 -71.20
N GLN A 346 13.97 -2.56 -71.78
CA GLN A 346 15.26 -2.76 -71.10
C GLN A 346 15.66 -1.59 -70.19
N LEU A 347 15.10 -0.40 -70.40
CA LEU A 347 15.38 0.80 -69.60
C LEU A 347 14.43 0.97 -68.39
N LEU A 348 13.49 0.03 -68.21
CA LEU A 348 12.46 0.06 -67.16
C LEU A 348 12.64 -1.01 -66.07
N GLN A 349 13.68 -1.86 -66.16
CA GLN A 349 14.21 -2.63 -65.01
C GLN A 349 15.26 -1.79 -64.29
#